data_AF-A0A819EUV2-F1
#
_entry.id   AF-A0A819EUV2-F1
#
_cell.length_a   1.000
_cell.length_b   1.000
_cell.length_c   1.000
_cell.angle_alpha   90.00
_cell.angle_beta   90.00
_cell.angle_gamma   90.00
#
_symmetry.space_group_name_H-M   'P 1'
#
loop_
_entity.id
_entity.type
_entity.pdbx_description
1 polymer ?
#
loop_
_entity_poly.entity_id
_entity_poly.type
_entity_poly.pdbx_seq_one_letter_code
_entity_poly.pdbx_strand_id
1 'polypeptide(L)'
;MNIKRAFEKDKNIGFVTPATTTNCIIWQWCDFTLCSINNMLMWWMSIERHLLIFHSHLFDTSKRRWLLHYIPLLALGIYIAGFYAMVIFLYPCEPQPDYFSVLCGLPCFSLESYWRGLPSKVEDYRKKSKEYMEKTQAYQCLGTNDPLPELIQRTNKYLLDLRLTKWITQKQYELLSIKPNEVELAHLYY
;
A
#
# COMPACT_ATOMS: atom_id res chain seq x y z
N MET A 1 -10.19 6.41 31.88
CA MET A 1 -8.96 5.89 31.23
C MET A 1 -8.49 6.94 30.23
N ASN A 2 -7.24 7.40 30.32
CA ASN A 2 -6.76 8.65 29.70
C ASN A 2 -6.34 8.41 28.24
N ILE A 3 -7.17 8.83 27.27
CA ILE A 3 -6.94 8.65 25.82
C ILE A 3 -5.61 9.27 25.36
N LYS A 4 -5.13 10.33 26.03
CA LYS A 4 -3.82 10.95 25.74
C LYS A 4 -2.62 10.01 25.93
N ARG A 5 -2.70 8.99 26.80
CA ARG A 5 -1.59 8.02 26.99
C ARG A 5 -1.56 6.92 25.93
N ALA A 6 -2.65 6.68 25.20
CA ALA A 6 -2.67 5.69 24.12
C ALA A 6 -1.93 6.22 22.88
N PHE A 7 -2.13 7.49 22.52
CA PHE A 7 -1.47 8.11 21.36
C PHE A 7 0.04 8.33 21.54
N GLU A 8 0.51 8.48 22.77
CA GLU A 8 1.94 8.70 23.03
C GLU A 8 2.76 7.41 23.01
N LYS A 9 2.09 6.24 23.09
CA LYS A 9 2.75 4.93 23.13
C LYS A 9 3.07 4.36 21.74
N ASP A 10 2.43 4.88 20.69
CA ASP A 10 2.69 4.50 19.29
C ASP A 10 3.70 5.41 18.59
N LYS A 11 4.31 6.38 19.30
CA LYS A 11 5.34 7.29 18.75
C LYS A 11 6.69 6.60 18.49
N ASN A 12 6.81 5.31 18.78
CA ASN A 12 7.96 4.48 18.40
C ASN A 12 7.74 3.84 17.02
N ILE A 13 7.24 4.62 16.06
CA ILE A 13 7.24 4.25 14.64
C ILE A 13 8.71 4.14 14.24
N GLY A 14 9.08 3.05 13.58
CA GLY A 14 10.47 2.66 13.33
C GLY A 14 11.28 3.78 12.69
N PHE A 15 12.23 4.35 13.44
CA PHE A 15 13.18 5.32 12.91
C PHE A 15 14.31 4.59 12.18
N VAL A 16 14.65 5.06 10.99
CA VAL A 16 15.82 4.56 10.25
C VAL A 16 17.08 5.19 10.82
N THR A 17 17.95 4.40 11.43
CA THR A 17 19.28 4.85 11.88
C THR A 17 20.37 4.07 11.12
N PRO A 18 21.31 4.74 10.44
CA PRO A 18 21.44 6.20 10.26
C PRO A 18 20.45 6.77 9.23
N ALA A 19 19.82 7.90 9.54
CA ALA A 19 18.93 8.66 8.65
C ALA A 19 19.73 9.40 7.57
N THR A 20 20.28 8.64 6.62
CA THR A 20 20.98 9.19 5.45
C THR A 20 20.31 8.70 4.17
N THR A 21 20.32 9.55 3.15
CA THR A 21 19.76 9.22 1.83
C THR A 21 20.37 7.93 1.26
N THR A 22 21.69 7.75 1.38
CA THR A 22 22.37 6.55 0.89
C THR A 22 21.86 5.27 1.56
N ASN A 23 21.68 5.30 2.89
CA ASN A 23 21.13 4.15 3.60
C ASN A 23 19.71 3.85 3.16
N CYS A 24 18.87 4.88 2.99
CA CYS A 24 17.51 4.72 2.51
C CYS A 24 17.46 4.07 1.12
N ILE A 25 18.30 4.52 0.18
CA ILE A 25 18.37 3.96 -1.17
C ILE A 25 18.82 2.49 -1.13
N ILE A 26 19.85 2.18 -0.33
CA ILE A 26 20.31 0.79 -0.16
C ILE A 26 19.21 -0.08 0.44
N TRP A 27 18.51 0.42 1.45
CA TRP A 27 17.42 -0.31 2.11
C TRP A 27 16.26 -0.56 1.14
N GLN A 28 15.86 0.45 0.37
CA GLN A 28 14.85 0.30 -0.68
C GLN A 28 15.29 -0.73 -1.72
N TRP A 29 16.53 -0.70 -2.19
CA TRP A 29 17.04 -1.70 -3.11
C TRP A 29 16.97 -3.12 -2.53
N CYS A 30 17.41 -3.29 -1.28
CA CYS A 30 17.31 -4.57 -0.58
C CYS A 30 15.86 -5.04 -0.47
N ASP A 31 14.95 -4.18 -0.03
CA ASP A 31 13.54 -4.53 0.17
C ASP A 31 12.86 -4.97 -1.13
N PHE A 32 12.95 -4.14 -2.17
CA PHE A 32 12.33 -4.44 -3.47
C PHE A 32 12.95 -5.69 -4.12
N THR A 33 14.27 -5.83 -4.03
CA THR A 33 14.98 -7.01 -4.58
C THR A 33 14.57 -8.27 -3.83
N LEU A 34 14.61 -8.27 -2.50
CA LEU A 34 14.28 -9.44 -1.68
C LEU A 34 12.80 -9.81 -1.77
N CYS A 35 11.88 -8.84 -1.70
CA CYS A 35 10.45 -9.10 -1.90
C CYS A 35 10.17 -9.70 -3.28
N SER A 36 10.80 -9.17 -4.34
CA SER A 36 10.61 -9.69 -5.69
C SER A 36 11.21 -11.08 -5.87
N ILE A 37 12.41 -11.33 -5.32
CA ILE A 37 13.02 -12.67 -5.31
C ILE A 37 12.15 -13.66 -4.55
N ASN A 38 11.63 -13.30 -3.37
CA ASN A 38 10.75 -14.18 -2.59
C ASN A 38 9.47 -14.55 -3.35
N ASN A 39 8.80 -13.56 -3.96
CA ASN A 39 7.62 -13.82 -4.78
C ASN A 39 7.94 -14.74 -5.96
N MET A 40 9.10 -14.54 -6.60
CA MET A 40 9.53 -15.36 -7.72
C MET A 40 9.93 -16.78 -7.29
N LEU A 41 10.56 -16.94 -6.12
CA LEU A 41 10.86 -18.26 -5.53
C LEU A 41 9.57 -19.01 -5.19
N MET A 42 8.57 -18.35 -4.60
CA MET A 42 7.28 -18.98 -4.31
C MET A 42 6.58 -19.45 -5.59
N TRP A 43 6.58 -18.61 -6.63
CA TRP A 43 6.03 -18.98 -7.92
C TRP A 43 6.79 -20.15 -8.56
N TRP A 44 8.12 -20.12 -8.52
CA TRP A 44 8.96 -21.18 -9.04
C TRP A 44 8.77 -22.50 -8.30
N MET A 45 8.70 -22.50 -6.96
CA MET A 45 8.41 -23.69 -6.16
C MET A 45 7.07 -24.33 -6.55
N SER A 46 6.07 -23.52 -6.89
CA SER A 46 4.77 -24.02 -7.38
C SER A 46 4.91 -24.74 -8.73
N ILE A 47 5.65 -24.13 -9.67
CA ILE A 47 5.93 -24.72 -10.98
C ILE A 47 6.77 -25.99 -10.86
N GLU A 48 7.83 -25.95 -10.05
CA GLU A 48 8.69 -27.10 -9.81
C GLU A 48 7.89 -28.28 -9.27
N ARG A 49 7.03 -28.05 -8.26
CA ARG A 49 6.16 -29.11 -7.72
C ARG A 49 5.24 -29.68 -8.82
N HIS A 50 4.70 -28.84 -9.68
CA HIS A 50 3.88 -29.28 -10.81
C HIS A 50 4.71 -30.15 -11.78
N LEU A 51 5.92 -29.72 -12.15
CA LEU A 51 6.80 -30.48 -13.03
C LEU A 51 7.27 -31.80 -12.41
N LEU A 52 7.52 -31.86 -11.10
CA LEU A 52 7.90 -33.10 -10.42
C LEU A 52 6.78 -34.14 -10.41
N ILE A 53 5.52 -33.70 -10.31
CA ILE A 53 4.35 -34.60 -10.31
C ILE A 53 4.09 -35.15 -11.72
N PHE A 54 4.08 -34.30 -12.74
CA PHE A 54 3.69 -34.69 -14.10
C PHE A 54 4.86 -35.14 -14.99
N HIS A 55 6.08 -34.73 -14.66
CA HIS A 55 7.27 -34.93 -15.50
C HIS A 55 8.51 -35.32 -14.67
N SER A 56 8.35 -36.24 -13.73
CA SER A 56 9.44 -36.71 -12.84
C SER A 56 10.72 -37.11 -13.58
N HIS A 57 10.60 -37.73 -14.76
CA HIS A 57 11.73 -38.16 -15.60
C HIS A 57 12.68 -37.02 -16.04
N LEU A 58 12.24 -35.75 -16.00
CA LEU A 58 13.09 -34.60 -16.27
C LEU A 58 14.14 -34.36 -15.17
N PHE A 59 13.92 -34.89 -13.96
CA PHE A 59 14.75 -34.68 -12.77
C PHE A 59 15.55 -35.90 -12.31
N ASP A 60 15.59 -36.97 -13.12
CA ASP A 60 16.25 -38.24 -12.79
C ASP A 60 17.77 -38.13 -12.63
N THR A 61 18.41 -37.21 -13.34
CA THR A 61 19.87 -37.03 -13.28
C THR A 61 20.26 -35.76 -12.55
N SER A 62 21.26 -35.86 -11.68
CA SER A 62 21.79 -34.73 -10.91
C SER A 62 22.21 -33.54 -11.81
N LYS A 63 22.77 -33.83 -12.99
CA LYS A 63 23.13 -32.80 -13.99
C LYS A 63 21.92 -32.06 -14.56
N ARG A 64 20.84 -32.79 -14.92
CA ARG A 64 19.60 -32.16 -15.42
C ARG A 64 18.92 -31.34 -14.34
N ARG A 65 18.95 -31.80 -13.08
CA ARG A 65 18.44 -31.02 -11.94
C ARG A 65 19.18 -29.69 -11.79
N TRP A 66 20.51 -29.71 -11.84
CA TRP A 66 21.32 -28.49 -11.85
C TRP A 66 20.92 -27.53 -12.98
N LEU A 67 20.79 -28.05 -14.19
CA LEU A 67 20.51 -27.25 -15.37
C LEU A 67 19.06 -26.70 -15.43
N LEU A 68 18.07 -27.47 -14.98
CA LEU A 68 16.65 -27.11 -15.08
C LEU A 68 16.11 -26.40 -13.84
N HIS A 69 16.72 -26.58 -12.67
CA HIS A 69 16.24 -25.99 -11.41
C HIS A 69 17.13 -24.84 -10.93
N TYR A 70 18.43 -25.10 -10.72
CA TYR A 70 19.31 -24.14 -10.03
C TYR A 70 19.78 -23.00 -10.95
N ILE A 71 20.13 -23.31 -12.21
CA ILE A 71 20.59 -22.28 -13.17
C ILE A 71 19.49 -21.22 -13.44
N PRO A 72 18.24 -21.59 -13.76
CA PRO A 72 17.18 -20.61 -13.99
C PRO A 72 16.91 -19.74 -12.77
N LEU A 73 16.86 -20.33 -11.57
CA LEU A 73 16.68 -19.59 -10.32
C LEU A 73 17.79 -18.58 -10.07
N LEU A 74 19.06 -18.99 -10.25
CA LEU A 74 20.20 -18.11 -10.06
C LEU A 74 20.21 -16.97 -11.10
N ALA A 75 20.00 -17.30 -12.37
CA ALA A 75 19.94 -16.31 -13.45
C ALA A 75 18.83 -15.28 -13.22
N LEU A 76 17.66 -15.74 -12.77
CA LEU A 76 16.51 -14.90 -12.48
C LEU A 76 16.72 -14.01 -11.24
N GLY A 77 17.36 -14.53 -10.20
CA GLY A 77 17.76 -13.74 -9.02
C GLY A 77 18.74 -12.64 -9.38
N ILE A 78 19.78 -12.95 -10.17
CA ILE A 78 20.75 -11.96 -10.67
C ILE A 78 20.05 -10.92 -11.54
N TYR A 79 19.15 -11.35 -12.43
CA TYR A 79 18.38 -10.46 -13.29
C TYR A 79 17.53 -9.47 -12.47
N ILE A 80 16.78 -9.96 -11.48
CA ILE A 80 15.93 -9.11 -10.61
C ILE A 80 16.79 -8.11 -9.83
N ALA A 81 17.86 -8.58 -9.19
CA ALA A 81 18.76 -7.72 -8.41
C ALA A 81 19.42 -6.64 -9.28
N GLY A 82 19.90 -7.01 -10.48
CA GLY A 82 20.49 -6.10 -11.44
C GLY A 82 19.49 -5.09 -12.01
N PHE A 83 18.27 -5.53 -12.32
CA PHE A 83 17.20 -4.66 -12.79
C PHE A 83 16.86 -3.59 -11.75
N TYR A 84 16.60 -3.98 -10.49
CA TYR A 84 16.30 -3.01 -9.44
C TYR A 84 17.50 -2.13 -9.08
N ALA A 85 18.73 -2.65 -9.14
CA ALA A 85 19.91 -1.82 -8.96
C ALA A 85 19.96 -0.74 -10.06
N MET A 86 19.76 -1.10 -11.32
CA MET A 86 19.73 -0.15 -12.44
C MET A 86 18.66 0.91 -12.25
N VAL A 87 17.41 0.51 -11.95
CA VAL A 87 16.29 1.45 -11.81
C VAL A 87 16.42 2.31 -10.54
N ILE A 88 16.98 1.82 -9.44
CA ILE A 88 17.08 2.61 -8.21
C ILE A 88 18.29 3.55 -8.23
N PHE A 89 19.45 3.10 -8.73
CA PHE A 89 20.68 3.89 -8.69
C PHE A 89 20.91 4.77 -9.93
N LEU A 90 20.39 4.39 -11.10
CA LEU A 90 20.66 5.10 -12.36
C LEU A 90 19.47 5.89 -12.91
N TYR A 91 18.27 5.72 -12.35
CA TYR A 91 17.11 6.45 -12.84
C TYR A 91 17.22 7.94 -12.47
N PRO A 92 17.03 8.87 -13.43
CA PRO A 92 17.29 10.29 -13.23
C PRO A 92 16.16 10.94 -12.44
N CYS A 93 16.11 10.70 -11.14
CA CYS A 93 15.18 11.39 -10.28
C CYS A 93 15.76 11.67 -8.90
N GLU A 94 15.30 12.75 -8.30
CA GLU A 94 15.81 13.22 -7.02
C GLU A 94 15.07 12.51 -5.87
N PRO A 95 15.75 11.67 -5.08
CA PRO A 95 15.11 10.91 -4.02
C PRO A 95 14.62 11.86 -2.92
N GLN A 96 13.35 11.73 -2.53
CA GLN A 96 12.74 12.45 -1.41
C GLN A 96 12.46 11.44 -0.28
N PRO A 97 13.49 11.02 0.50
CA PRO A 97 13.32 10.00 1.53
C PRO A 97 12.43 10.52 2.66
N ASP A 98 11.41 9.73 3.00
CA ASP A 98 10.60 9.98 4.19
C ASP A 98 11.16 9.19 5.37
N TYR A 99 12.02 9.83 6.17
CA TYR A 99 12.67 9.22 7.33
C TYR A 99 11.69 8.83 8.46
N PHE A 100 10.44 9.26 8.40
CA PHE A 100 9.40 8.90 9.36
C PHE A 100 8.57 7.69 8.90
N SER A 101 8.69 7.31 7.63
CA SER A 101 8.07 6.11 7.07
C SER A 101 8.98 4.90 7.18
N VAL A 102 8.38 3.73 7.39
CA VAL A 102 9.08 2.45 7.23
C VAL A 102 9.63 2.39 5.78
N LEU A 103 10.86 1.91 5.60
CA LEU A 103 11.52 1.80 4.29
C LEU A 103 11.92 3.14 3.63
N CYS A 104 11.92 4.24 4.40
CA CYS A 104 12.15 5.58 3.86
C CYS A 104 11.13 6.02 2.78
N GLY A 105 9.94 5.43 2.78
CA GLY A 105 8.90 5.69 1.79
C GLY A 105 9.06 4.91 0.47
N LEU A 106 8.29 5.30 -0.54
CA LEU A 106 8.32 4.66 -1.86
C LEU A 106 9.51 5.16 -2.70
N PRO A 107 10.14 4.29 -3.50
CA PRO A 107 11.20 4.71 -4.39
C PRO A 107 10.61 5.60 -5.49
N CYS A 108 11.40 6.57 -5.91
CA CYS A 108 10.95 7.61 -6.81
C CYS A 108 10.44 7.07 -8.18
N PHE A 109 11.03 6.00 -8.72
CA PHE A 109 10.56 5.36 -9.97
C PHE A 109 9.14 4.77 -9.85
N SER A 110 8.70 4.43 -8.62
CA SER A 110 7.37 3.87 -8.37
C SER A 110 6.27 4.94 -8.36
N LEU A 111 6.61 6.17 -7.95
CA LEU A 111 5.66 7.28 -7.94
C LEU A 111 5.32 7.69 -9.37
N GLU A 112 6.31 7.76 -10.24
CA GLU A 112 6.09 8.26 -11.59
C GLU A 112 5.25 7.31 -12.46
N SER A 113 5.38 6.00 -12.25
CA SER A 113 4.50 5.01 -12.88
C SER A 113 3.06 5.06 -12.34
N TYR A 114 2.88 5.38 -11.06
CA TYR A 114 1.55 5.58 -10.46
C TYR A 114 0.88 6.88 -10.95
N TRP A 115 1.63 7.97 -11.07
CA TRP A 115 1.10 9.30 -11.41
C TRP A 115 0.95 9.55 -12.93
N ARG A 116 1.89 9.08 -13.78
CA ARG A 116 1.74 9.25 -15.25
C ARG A 116 0.57 8.44 -15.83
N GLY A 117 0.07 7.43 -15.12
CA GLY A 117 -1.13 6.68 -15.52
C GLY A 117 -2.47 7.36 -15.15
N LEU A 118 -2.47 8.37 -14.27
CA LEU A 118 -3.70 8.92 -13.65
C LEU A 118 -3.75 10.47 -13.56
N PRO A 119 -3.37 11.24 -14.59
CA PRO A 119 -3.50 12.70 -14.51
C PRO A 119 -4.95 13.20 -14.40
N SER A 120 -5.97 12.38 -14.71
CA SER A 120 -7.38 12.84 -14.65
C SER A 120 -8.13 12.47 -13.38
N LYS A 121 -7.75 11.40 -12.66
CA LYS A 121 -8.58 10.93 -11.54
C LYS A 121 -8.19 11.55 -10.21
N VAL A 122 -6.93 11.91 -9.97
CA VAL A 122 -6.56 12.43 -8.65
C VAL A 122 -6.99 13.87 -8.46
N GLU A 123 -6.90 14.71 -9.50
CA GLU A 123 -7.56 16.02 -9.49
C GLU A 123 -9.06 15.88 -9.20
N ASP A 124 -9.71 14.88 -9.80
CA ASP A 124 -11.14 14.58 -9.59
C ASP A 124 -11.43 14.11 -8.15
N TYR A 125 -10.59 13.24 -7.58
CA TYR A 125 -10.74 12.82 -6.17
C TYR A 125 -10.51 13.98 -5.21
N ARG A 126 -9.48 14.81 -5.42
CA ARG A 126 -9.20 15.98 -4.57
C ARG A 126 -10.32 17.02 -4.67
N LYS A 127 -10.88 17.21 -5.87
CA LYS A 127 -12.03 18.09 -6.08
C LYS A 127 -13.29 17.54 -5.41
N LYS A 128 -13.60 16.26 -5.62
CA LYS A 128 -14.76 15.59 -5.00
C LYS A 128 -14.65 15.53 -3.48
N SER A 129 -13.45 15.29 -2.94
CA SER A 129 -13.22 15.30 -1.49
C SER A 129 -13.42 16.70 -0.93
N LYS A 130 -12.93 17.75 -1.61
CA LYS A 130 -13.15 19.13 -1.20
C LYS A 130 -14.63 19.53 -1.26
N GLU A 131 -15.34 19.19 -2.33
CA GLU A 131 -16.79 19.42 -2.46
C GLU A 131 -17.59 18.68 -1.37
N TYR A 132 -17.20 17.44 -1.06
CA TYR A 132 -17.81 16.68 0.04
C TYR A 132 -17.53 17.33 1.40
N MET A 133 -16.29 17.73 1.67
CA MET A 133 -15.90 18.42 2.91
C MET A 133 -16.64 19.76 3.07
N GLU A 134 -16.76 20.56 2.00
CA GLU A 134 -17.52 21.81 2.01
C GLU A 134 -19.02 21.57 2.28
N LYS A 135 -19.62 20.55 1.64
CA LYS A 135 -21.04 20.22 1.85
C LYS A 135 -21.35 19.66 3.23
N THR A 136 -20.45 18.85 3.77
CA THR A 136 -20.69 18.15 5.05
C THR A 136 -20.13 18.90 6.25
N GLN A 137 -19.23 19.87 6.01
CA GLN A 137 -18.36 20.48 7.02
C GLN A 137 -17.57 19.44 7.82
N ALA A 138 -17.29 18.27 7.22
CA ALA A 138 -16.37 17.31 7.79
C ALA A 138 -15.00 18.01 8.00
N TYR A 139 -14.37 17.78 9.15
CA TYR A 139 -13.06 18.35 9.55
C TYR A 139 -13.02 19.80 10.03
N GLN A 140 -14.15 20.53 10.14
CA GLN A 140 -14.15 21.69 11.03
C GLN A 140 -13.99 21.21 12.47
N CYS A 141 -12.96 21.66 13.18
CA CYS A 141 -12.77 21.36 14.60
C CYS A 141 -13.98 21.89 15.39
N LEU A 142 -14.93 21.00 15.70
CA LEU A 142 -16.15 21.31 16.44
C LEU A 142 -15.86 21.42 17.95
N GLY A 143 -15.01 22.37 18.35
CA GLY A 143 -14.76 22.70 19.75
C GLY A 143 -14.36 21.49 20.62
N THR A 144 -14.70 21.54 21.91
CA THR A 144 -14.38 20.50 22.90
C THR A 144 -15.33 19.31 22.91
N ASN A 145 -16.38 19.31 22.09
CA ASN A 145 -17.40 18.26 22.09
C ASN A 145 -17.07 17.22 21.03
N ASP A 146 -17.38 15.95 21.33
CA ASP A 146 -17.19 14.85 20.37
C ASP A 146 -18.05 15.09 19.12
N PRO A 147 -17.44 15.30 17.94
CA PRO A 147 -18.18 15.57 16.70
C PRO A 147 -18.83 14.31 16.11
N LEU A 148 -18.50 13.13 16.63
CA LEU A 148 -18.86 11.84 16.03
C LEU A 148 -20.37 11.65 15.85
N PRO A 149 -21.25 11.93 16.83
CA PRO A 149 -22.68 11.74 16.66
C PRO A 149 -23.26 12.61 15.54
N GLU A 150 -22.79 13.86 15.44
CA GLU A 150 -23.24 14.79 14.42
C GLU A 150 -22.73 14.39 13.03
N LEU A 151 -21.48 13.94 12.93
CA LEU A 151 -20.90 13.48 11.67
C LEU A 151 -21.61 12.23 11.13
N ILE A 152 -21.93 11.26 12.00
CA ILE A 152 -22.70 10.07 11.65
C ILE A 152 -24.08 10.49 11.13
N GLN A 153 -24.76 11.40 11.83
CA GLN A 153 -26.08 11.90 11.43
C GLN A 153 -26.04 12.57 10.05
N ARG A 154 -25.07 13.47 9.82
CA ARG A 154 -24.90 14.16 8.53
C ARG A 154 -24.57 13.20 7.39
N THR A 155 -23.72 12.21 7.66
CA THR A 155 -23.32 11.21 6.65
C THR A 155 -24.48 10.31 6.25
N ASN A 156 -25.23 9.79 7.23
CA ASN A 156 -26.41 8.96 6.95
C ASN A 156 -27.51 9.76 6.23
N LYS A 157 -27.69 11.05 6.57
CA LYS A 157 -28.58 11.95 5.83
C LYS A 157 -28.17 12.09 4.36
N TYR A 158 -26.89 12.32 4.09
CA TYR A 158 -26.39 12.44 2.72
C TYR A 158 -26.57 11.14 1.91
N LEU A 159 -26.29 9.98 2.51
CA LEU A 159 -26.52 8.68 1.87
C LEU A 159 -28.00 8.46 1.55
N LEU A 160 -28.90 8.92 2.42
CA LEU A 160 -30.33 8.86 2.18
C LEU A 160 -30.74 9.73 0.99
N ASP A 161 -30.20 10.95 0.90
CA ASP A 161 -30.47 11.86 -0.23
C ASP A 161 -29.98 11.26 -1.57
N LEU A 162 -28.81 10.61 -1.58
CA LEU A 162 -28.29 9.89 -2.75
C LEU A 162 -29.19 8.71 -3.15
N ARG A 163 -29.76 8.00 -2.18
CA ARG A 163 -30.72 6.93 -2.43
C ARG A 163 -32.02 7.49 -3.02
N LEU A 164 -32.57 8.56 -2.45
CA LEU A 164 -33.81 9.18 -2.90
C LEU A 164 -33.69 9.71 -4.34
N THR A 165 -32.52 10.22 -4.71
CA THR A 165 -32.19 10.67 -6.07
C THR A 165 -31.82 9.52 -7.03
N LYS A 166 -31.88 8.26 -6.57
CA LYS A 166 -31.57 7.02 -7.33
C LYS A 166 -30.11 6.92 -7.83
N TRP A 167 -29.17 7.58 -7.16
CA TRP A 167 -27.74 7.45 -7.46
C TRP A 167 -27.13 6.17 -6.89
N ILE A 168 -27.73 5.63 -5.82
CA ILE A 168 -27.32 4.37 -5.19
C ILE A 168 -28.53 3.47 -4.96
N THR A 169 -28.29 2.15 -4.94
CA THR A 169 -29.31 1.13 -4.66
C THR A 169 -29.58 1.01 -3.16
N GLN A 170 -30.72 0.40 -2.80
CA GLN A 170 -31.04 0.14 -1.39
C GLN A 170 -29.98 -0.71 -0.68
N LYS A 171 -29.48 -1.74 -1.36
CA LYS A 171 -28.44 -2.62 -0.82
C LYS A 171 -27.14 -1.87 -0.54
N GLN A 172 -26.77 -0.93 -1.42
CA GLN A 172 -25.60 -0.07 -1.20
C GLN A 172 -25.82 0.89 -0.03
N TYR A 173 -27.02 1.47 0.10
CA TYR A 173 -27.35 2.35 1.23
C TYR A 173 -27.23 1.61 2.58
N GLU A 174 -27.75 0.38 2.69
CA GLU A 174 -27.65 -0.42 3.92
C GLU A 174 -26.21 -0.80 4.28
N LEU A 175 -25.39 -1.11 3.27
CA LEU A 175 -23.96 -1.41 3.45
C LEU A 175 -23.13 -0.18 3.84
N LEU A 176 -23.48 1.01 3.33
CA LEU A 176 -22.74 2.25 3.56
C LEU A 176 -23.23 3.03 4.79
N SER A 177 -24.45 2.77 5.26
CA SER A 177 -25.01 3.46 6.43
C SER A 177 -24.21 3.11 7.68
N ILE A 178 -23.76 4.16 8.38
CA ILE A 178 -22.91 4.02 9.55
C ILE A 178 -23.78 3.72 10.76
N LYS A 179 -23.56 2.58 11.41
CA LYS A 179 -24.23 2.26 12.67
C LYS A 179 -23.46 2.89 13.83
N PRO A 180 -24.10 3.66 14.73
CA PRO A 180 -23.44 4.37 15.82
C PRO A 180 -22.57 3.48 16.74
N ASN A 181 -22.93 2.20 16.79
CA ASN A 181 -22.38 1.17 17.64
C ASN A 181 -21.28 0.31 16.96
N GLU A 182 -20.97 0.55 15.68
CA GLU A 182 -19.94 -0.19 14.92
C GLU A 182 -18.72 0.68 14.56
N VAL A 183 -18.72 1.98 14.91
CA VAL A 183 -17.63 2.90 14.54
C VAL A 183 -16.52 2.86 15.60
N GLU A 184 -15.51 2.02 15.38
CA GLU A 184 -14.25 2.13 16.10
C GLU A 184 -13.43 3.28 15.50
N LEU A 185 -13.12 4.31 16.32
CA LEU A 185 -12.56 5.62 15.94
C LEU A 185 -11.21 5.61 15.16
N ALA A 186 -10.59 4.47 14.88
CA ALA A 186 -9.20 4.41 14.48
C ALA A 186 -8.88 4.97 13.07
N HIS A 187 -9.87 5.12 12.19
CA HIS A 187 -9.65 5.45 10.77
C HIS A 187 -10.19 6.82 10.32
N LEU A 188 -10.84 7.58 11.20
CA LEU A 188 -11.40 8.91 10.89
C LEU A 188 -10.55 10.10 11.39
N TYR A 189 -9.47 9.83 12.13
CA TYR A 189 -8.61 10.84 12.76
C TYR A 189 -7.15 10.80 12.27
N TYR A 190 -6.93 10.48 11.00
CA TYR A 190 -5.65 10.69 10.31
C TYR A 190 -5.78 11.81 9.28
#